data_AF-A0A920VSH0-F1
#
_entry.id   AF-A0A920VSH0-F1
#
_cell.length_a   1.000
_cell.length_b   1.000
_cell.length_c   1.000
_cell.angle_alpha   90.00
_cell.angle_beta   90.00
_cell.angle_gamma   90.00
#
_symmetry.space_group_name_H-M   'P 1'
#
loop_
_entity.id
_entity.type
_entity.pdbx_description
1 polymer ?
#
loop_
_entity_poly.entity_id
_entity_poly.type
_entity_poly.pdbx_seq_one_letter_code
_entity_poly.pdbx_strand_id
1 'polypeptide(L)' 'MTSNDVKDTALSCSLFICDLLEKVYWFIEGLGKRAIEFKETPCIGRSHGIHAEPMSFGLKLALGLVK' A
#
# COMPACT_ATOMS: atom_id res chain seq x y z
N MET A 1 22.87 -7.40 28.46
CA MET A 1 22.31 -7.87 27.19
C MET A 1 21.33 -8.98 27.47
N THR A 2 20.08 -8.79 27.10
CA THR A 2 18.99 -9.77 27.19
C THR A 2 18.73 -10.36 25.80
N SER A 3 17.92 -11.42 25.72
CA SER A 3 17.49 -11.99 24.43
C SER A 3 16.74 -10.98 23.54
N ASN A 4 16.15 -9.94 24.13
CA ASN A 4 15.48 -8.88 23.39
C ASN A 4 16.48 -7.95 22.69
N ASP A 5 17.60 -7.63 23.34
CA ASP A 5 18.64 -6.74 22.76
C ASP A 5 19.23 -7.35 21.47
N VAL A 6 19.39 -8.67 21.43
CA VAL A 6 19.85 -9.41 20.24
C VAL A 6 18.81 -9.35 19.12
N LYS A 7 17.52 -9.50 19.46
CA LYS A 7 16.41 -9.42 18.48
C LYS A 7 16.27 -8.02 17.90
N ASP A 8 16.32 -7.00 18.74
CA ASP A 8 16.18 -5.60 18.30
C ASP A 8 17.37 -5.20 17.41
N THR A 9 18.58 -5.67 17.74
CA THR A 9 19.76 -5.44 16.92
C THR A 9 19.64 -6.17 15.57
N ALA A 10 19.20 -7.43 15.55
CA ALA A 10 19.00 -8.18 14.30
C ALA A 10 17.91 -7.56 13.42
N LEU A 11 16.80 -7.10 14.02
CA LEU A 11 15.71 -6.43 13.32
C LEU A 11 16.16 -5.09 12.73
N SER A 12 16.85 -4.25 13.50
CA SER A 12 17.35 -2.96 13.01
C SER A 12 18.34 -3.14 11.85
N CYS A 13 19.23 -4.13 11.93
CA CYS A 13 20.16 -4.45 10.85
C CYS A 13 19.43 -4.94 9.59
N SER A 14 18.42 -5.81 9.74
CA SER A 14 17.59 -6.27 8.62
C SER A 14 16.81 -5.13 7.96
N LEU A 15 16.30 -4.17 8.73
CA LEU A 15 15.59 -3.00 8.20
C LEU A 15 16.54 -2.06 7.46
N PHE A 16 17.78 -1.89 7.94
CA PHE A 16 18.79 -1.04 7.31
C PHE A 16 19.28 -1.61 5.96
N ILE A 17 19.38 -2.93 5.86
CA ILE A 17 19.78 -3.62 4.62
C ILE A 17 18.60 -3.74 3.65
N CYS A 18 17.36 -3.69 4.13
CA CYS A 18 16.19 -3.67 3.26
C CYS A 18 16.09 -2.32 2.55
N ASP A 19 16.13 -2.34 1.22
CA ASP A 19 15.84 -1.19 0.37
C ASP A 19 14.32 -0.91 0.29
N LEU A 20 13.69 -0.79 1.47
CA LEU A 20 12.24 -0.72 1.60
C LEU A 20 11.69 0.58 1.02
N LEU A 21 12.45 1.68 1.14
CA LEU A 21 12.08 2.99 0.61
C LEU A 21 11.93 2.96 -0.92
N GLU A 22 12.93 2.45 -1.63
CA GLU A 22 12.86 2.34 -3.10
C GLU A 22 11.68 1.45 -3.54
N LYS A 23 11.48 0.32 -2.86
CA LYS A 23 10.36 -0.58 -3.15
C LYS A 23 9.00 0.08 -2.91
N VAL A 24 8.86 0.90 -1.88
CA VAL A 24 7.64 1.66 -1.60
C VAL A 24 7.40 2.68 -2.71
N TYR A 25 8.42 3.41 -3.16
CA TYR A 25 8.28 4.34 -4.28
C TYR A 25 7.87 3.64 -5.57
N TRP A 26 8.50 2.52 -5.89
CA TRP A 26 8.16 1.72 -7.06
C TRP A 26 6.71 1.22 -7.01
N PHE A 27 6.26 0.78 -5.82
CA PHE A 27 4.89 0.34 -5.59
C PHE A 27 3.87 1.48 -5.75
N ILE A 28 4.15 2.66 -5.18
CA ILE A 28 3.32 3.86 -5.31
C ILE A 28 3.19 4.27 -6.79
N GLU A 29 4.29 4.26 -7.53
CA GLU A 29 4.30 4.57 -8.96
C GLU A 29 3.45 3.57 -9.77
N GLY A 30 3.61 2.27 -9.49
CA GLY A 30 2.82 1.20 -10.09
C GLY A 30 1.32 1.35 -9.81
N LEU A 31 0.96 1.61 -8.56
CA LEU A 31 -0.42 1.88 -8.16
C LEU A 31 -0.99 3.11 -8.87
N GLY A 32 -0.23 4.20 -8.98
CA GLY A 32 -0.65 5.41 -9.70
C GLY A 32 -0.94 5.13 -11.18
N LYS A 33 -0.08 4.36 -11.84
CA LYS A 33 -0.29 3.92 -13.24
C LYS A 33 -1.58 3.11 -13.38
N ARG A 34 -1.84 2.14 -12.49
CA ARG A 34 -3.08 1.33 -12.50
C ARG A 34 -4.31 2.19 -12.18
N ALA A 35 -4.20 3.15 -11.26
CA ALA A 35 -5.30 4.05 -10.93
C ALA A 35 -5.78 4.87 -12.14
N ILE A 36 -4.83 5.36 -12.96
CA ILE A 36 -5.13 6.08 -14.20
C ILE A 36 -5.72 5.15 -15.26
N GLU A 37 -5.13 3.95 -15.45
CA GLU A 37 -5.63 2.95 -16.40
C GLU A 37 -7.09 2.57 -16.14
N PHE A 38 -7.46 2.39 -14.87
CA PHE A 38 -8.82 2.00 -14.47
C PHE A 38 -9.71 3.16 -14.03
N LYS A 39 -9.36 4.39 -14.40
CA LYS A 39 -10.04 5.62 -13.97
C LYS A 39 -11.56 5.58 -14.16
N GLU A 40 -12.02 5.02 -15.29
CA GLU A 40 -13.43 4.96 -15.67
C GLU A 40 -14.04 3.56 -15.51
N THR A 41 -13.31 2.61 -14.92
CA THR A 41 -13.80 1.22 -14.76
C THR A 41 -14.78 1.17 -13.59
N PRO A 42 -16.08 0.88 -13.81
CA PRO A 42 -17.06 0.85 -12.72
C PRO A 42 -16.81 -0.32 -11.77
N CYS A 43 -16.98 -0.10 -10.47
CA CYS A 43 -16.91 -1.12 -9.44
C CYS A 43 -17.85 -0.79 -8.26
N ILE A 44 -18.21 -1.80 -7.47
CA ILE A 44 -19.04 -1.59 -6.28
C ILE A 44 -18.18 -1.10 -5.09
N GLY A 45 -18.62 -0.04 -4.41
CA GLY A 45 -18.07 0.38 -3.13
C GLY A 45 -18.38 -0.63 -2.04
N ARG A 46 -17.59 -0.62 -0.95
CA ARG A 46 -17.88 -1.42 0.25
C ARG A 46 -17.59 -0.65 1.53
N SER A 47 -18.52 -0.71 2.47
CA SER A 47 -18.41 -0.13 3.81
C SER A 47 -18.89 -1.15 4.84
N HIS A 48 -18.14 -1.35 5.92
CA HIS A 48 -18.44 -2.40 6.92
C HIS A 48 -18.67 -3.81 6.31
N GLY A 49 -18.01 -4.11 5.18
CA GLY A 49 -18.17 -5.37 4.45
C GLY A 49 -19.44 -5.48 3.58
N ILE A 50 -20.30 -4.45 3.56
CA ILE A 50 -21.56 -4.39 2.81
C ILE A 50 -21.37 -3.56 1.54
N HIS A 51 -22.11 -3.87 0.47
CA HIS A 51 -22.13 -3.05 -0.74
C HIS A 51 -22.56 -1.61 -0.44
N ALA A 52 -21.79 -0.65 -0.94
CA ALA A 52 -22.03 0.78 -0.86
C ALA A 52 -22.24 1.37 -2.27
N GLU A 53 -22.19 2.70 -2.38
CA GLU A 53 -22.38 3.39 -3.66
C GLU A 53 -21.37 2.92 -4.73
N PRO A 54 -21.79 2.84 -6.01
CA PRO A 54 -20.88 2.58 -7.12
C PRO A 54 -19.77 3.64 -7.21
N MET A 55 -18.57 3.21 -7.57
CA MET A 55 -17.41 4.08 -7.76
C MET A 55 -16.53 3.54 -8.90
N SER A 56 -15.46 4.24 -9.30
CA SER A 56 -14.49 3.66 -10.22
C SER A 56 -13.39 2.88 -9.51
N PHE A 57 -12.89 1.81 -10.15
CA PHE A 57 -11.78 1.03 -9.63
C PHE A 57 -10.50 1.86 -9.54
N GLY A 58 -10.27 2.76 -10.51
CA GLY A 58 -9.18 3.73 -10.44
C GLY A 58 -9.25 4.63 -9.21
N LEU A 59 -10.45 5.14 -8.87
CA LEU A 59 -10.65 5.93 -7.65
C LEU A 59 -10.36 5.10 -6.38
N LYS A 60 -10.73 3.81 -6.37
CA LYS A 60 -10.44 2.90 -5.25
C LYS A 60 -8.94 2.71 -5.04
N LEU A 61 -8.16 2.58 -6.12
CA LEU A 61 -6.70 2.48 -6.06
C LEU A 61 -6.06 3.81 -5.62
N ALA A 62 -6.55 4.94 -6.13
CA ALA A 62 -6.05 6.27 -5.79
C ALA A 62 -6.28 6.64 -4.32
N LEU A 63 -7.39 6.22 -3.72
CA LEU A 63 -7.71 6.49 -2.31
C LEU A 63 -6.66 5.93 -1.34
N GLY A 64 -5.97 4.85 -1.74
CA GLY A 64 -4.87 4.26 -0.98
C GLY A 64 -3.53 4.99 -1.10
N LEU A 65 -3.38 5.92 -2.06
CA LEU A 65 -2.15 6.68 -2.30
C LEU A 65 -2.11 8.03 -1.56
N VAL A 66 -3.26 8.60 -1.22
CA VAL A 66 -3.40 9.98 -0.71
C VAL A 66 -3.68 10.00 0.81
N LYS A 67 -3.42 8.90 1.52
CA LYS A 67 -3.64 8.80 2.97
C LYS A 67 -2.35 8.75 3.77
#